data_AF-A0A448S2C5-F1
#
_entry.id   AF-A0A448S2C5-F1
#
_cell.length_a   1.000
_cell.length_b   1.000
_cell.length_c   1.000
_cell.angle_alpha   90.00
_cell.angle_beta   90.00
_cell.angle_gamma   90.00
#
_symmetry.space_group_name_H-M   'P 1'
#
loop_
_entity.id
_entity.type
_entity.pdbx_description
1 polymer ?
#
loop_
_entity_poly.entity_id
_entity_poly.type
_entity_poly.pdbx_seq_one_letter_code
_entity_poly.pdbx_strand_id
1 'polypeptide(L)' 'MGMPQTKSELISYLNKNIGELINILNTGSPDLASDKSMGRHAKNNNVSLKSVSE' A
#
# COMPACT_ATOMS: atom_id res chain seq x y z
N MET A 1 -9.15 -14.73 -3.31
CA MET A 1 -10.30 -13.82 -3.43
C MET A 1 -10.50 -13.54 -4.92
N GLY A 2 -11.71 -13.72 -5.44
CA GLY A 2 -12.01 -13.41 -6.84
C GLY A 2 -12.08 -11.89 -7.07
N MET A 3 -11.93 -11.47 -8.32
CA MET A 3 -12.09 -10.07 -8.70
C MET A 3 -13.55 -9.64 -8.48
N PRO A 4 -13.82 -8.46 -7.88
CA PRO A 4 -15.19 -7.99 -7.66
C PRO A 4 -15.97 -7.94 -8.98
N GLN A 5 -17.21 -8.44 -8.97
CA GLN A 5 -18.07 -8.56 -10.15
C GLN A 5 -19.20 -7.51 -10.16
N THR A 6 -19.45 -6.88 -9.02
CA THR A 6 -20.47 -5.82 -8.88
C THR A 6 -19.89 -4.51 -8.39
N LYS A 7 -20.62 -3.41 -8.61
CA LYS A 7 -20.23 -2.08 -8.11
C LYS A 7 -20.09 -2.06 -6.58
N SER A 8 -20.99 -2.71 -5.85
CA SER A 8 -20.95 -2.78 -4.39
C SER A 8 -19.76 -3.61 -3.89
N GLU A 9 -19.45 -4.73 -4.55
CA GLU A 9 -18.26 -5.52 -4.24
C GLU A 9 -16.97 -4.74 -4.51
N LEU A 10 -16.91 -3.98 -5.61
CA LEU A 10 -15.75 -3.13 -5.92
C LEU A 10 -15.55 -2.06 -4.84
N ILE A 11 -16.63 -1.37 -4.44
CA ILE A 11 -16.58 -0.36 -3.38
C ILE A 11 -16.12 -0.98 -2.04
N SER A 12 -16.67 -2.14 -1.67
CA SER A 12 -16.29 -2.86 -0.45
C SER A 12 -14.81 -3.27 -0.49
N TYR A 13 -14.36 -3.80 -1.62
CA TYR A 13 -12.97 -4.19 -1.85
C TYR A 13 -12.04 -2.97 -1.71
N LEU A 14 -12.36 -1.84 -2.33
CA LEU A 14 -11.55 -0.62 -2.23
C LEU A 14 -11.49 -0.10 -0.80
N ASN A 15 -12.63 0.02 -0.12
CA ASN A 15 -12.69 0.51 1.26
C ASN A 15 -11.85 -0.32 2.21
N LYS A 16 -11.90 -1.66 2.07
CA LYS A 16 -11.10 -2.57 2.88
C LYS A 16 -9.60 -2.38 2.63
N ASN A 17 -9.18 -2.46 1.37
CA ASN A 17 -7.75 -2.42 1.04
C ASN A 17 -7.12 -1.04 1.30
N ILE A 18 -7.86 0.05 1.03
CA ILE A 18 -7.38 1.41 1.31
C ILE A 18 -7.33 1.66 2.82
N GLY A 19 -8.32 1.19 3.59
CA GLY A 19 -8.31 1.31 5.05
C GLY A 19 -7.13 0.57 5.69
N GLU A 20 -6.85 -0.66 5.24
CA GLU A 20 -5.69 -1.43 5.69
C GLU A 20 -4.37 -0.73 5.32
N LEU A 21 -4.25 -0.19 4.11
CA LEU A 21 -3.08 0.57 3.68
C LEU A 21 -2.82 1.81 4.54
N ILE A 22 -3.86 2.63 4.77
CA ILE A 22 -3.74 3.84 5.59
C ILE A 22 -3.32 3.49 7.02
N ASN A 23 -3.86 2.41 7.57
CA ASN A 23 -3.48 1.97 8.91
C ASN A 23 -2.00 1.54 8.98
N ILE A 24 -1.51 0.82 7.97
CA ILE A 24 -0.09 0.44 7.86
C ILE A 24 0.79 1.69 7.77
N LEU A 25 0.40 2.68 6.97
CA LEU A 25 1.14 3.93 6.81
C LEU A 25 1.18 4.76 8.10
N ASN A 26 0.07 4.81 8.83
CA ASN A 26 -0.03 5.58 10.07
C ASN A 26 0.64 4.90 11.27
N THR A 27 0.71 3.57 11.28
CA THR A 27 1.34 2.78 12.36
C THR A 27 2.83 2.53 12.13
N GLY A 28 3.32 2.74 10.90
CA GLY A 28 4.74 2.66 10.57
C GLY A 28 5.56 3.74 11.26
N SER A 29 6.64 3.36 11.94
CA SER A 29 7.59 4.34 12.48
C SER A 29 8.17 5.16 11.31
N PRO A 30 8.26 6.50 11.41
CA PRO A 30 8.79 7.35 10.35
C PRO A 30 10.23 6.99 9.96
N ASP A 31 11.00 6.37 10.85
CA ASP A 31 12.33 5.81 10.59
C ASP A 31 12.28 4.57 9.67
N LEU A 32 11.29 3.70 9.86
CA LEU A 32 11.05 2.52 9.01
C LEU A 32 10.47 2.93 7.64
N ALA A 33 9.74 4.05 7.57
CA ALA A 33 9.25 4.60 6.31
C ALA A 33 10.38 5.04 5.37
N SER A 34 11.57 5.36 5.91
CA SER A 34 12.77 5.67 5.12
C SER A 34 13.59 4.43 4.75
N ASP A 35 13.23 3.26 5.26
CA ASP A 35 13.92 2.03 4.96
C ASP A 35 13.68 1.64 3.48
N LYS A 36 14.78 1.36 2.78
CA LYS A 36 14.80 1.01 1.35
C LYS A 36 14.67 -0.50 1.11
N SER A 37 14.38 -1.26 2.17
CA SER A 37 14.28 -2.72 2.16
C SER A 37 13.05 -3.27 1.44
N MET A 38 12.06 -2.43 1.11
CA MET A 38 10.84 -2.89 0.45
C MET A 38 11.14 -3.39 -0.98
N GLY A 39 10.85 -4.68 -1.19
CA GLY A 39 11.03 -5.39 -2.45
C GLY A 39 10.19 -4.76 -3.58
N ARG A 40 10.69 -4.87 -4.81
CA ARG A 40 10.19 -4.10 -5.94
C ARG A 40 9.58 -4.94 -7.05
N HIS A 41 8.70 -4.32 -7.81
CA HIS A 41 8.21 -4.86 -9.09
C HIS A 41 9.26 -4.77 -10.22
N ALA A 42 10.21 -3.82 -10.16
CA ALA A 42 11.32 -3.69 -11.11
C ALA A 42 12.67 -3.92 -10.40
N LYS A 43 13.46 -4.89 -10.88
CA LYS A 43 14.85 -5.13 -10.44
C LYS A 43 15.62 -3.78 -10.50
N ASN A 44 16.02 -3.22 -9.35
CA ASN A 44 17.01 -2.12 -9.18
C ASN A 44 16.59 -0.67 -8.80
N ASN A 45 15.39 -0.36 -8.29
CA ASN A 45 15.09 1.04 -7.88
C ASN A 45 14.66 1.31 -6.41
N ASN A 46 15.58 1.31 -5.42
CA ASN A 46 15.27 1.46 -3.96
C ASN A 46 14.30 2.64 -3.63
N VAL A 47 13.00 2.36 -3.51
CA VAL A 47 11.94 3.32 -3.08
C VAL A 47 11.63 3.17 -1.60
N SER A 48 11.43 4.30 -0.94
CA SER A 48 11.00 4.43 0.47
C SER A 48 9.49 4.69 0.52
N LEU A 49 8.81 4.35 1.62
CA LEU A 49 7.37 4.60 1.77
C LEU A 49 7.00 6.08 1.53
N LYS A 50 7.91 7.02 1.81
CA LYS A 50 7.73 8.44 1.52
C LYS A 50 7.59 8.75 0.03
N SER A 51 8.29 8.03 -0.84
CA SER A 51 8.26 8.24 -2.30
C SER A 51 6.99 7.72 -3.00
N VAL A 52 6.08 7.07 -2.26
CA VAL A 52 4.77 6.62 -2.77
C VAL A 52 3.68 7.66 -2.51
N SER A 53 3.95 8.67 -1.68
CA SER A 53 2.98 9.71 -1.27
C SER A 53 3.13 11.05 -2.01
N GLU A 54 3.98 11.12 -3.04
CA GLU A 54 4.18 12.31 -3.90
C GLU A 54 3.53 12.16 -5.28
#